data_AF-A0A537BN55-F1
#
_entry.id   AF-A0A537BN55-F1
#
_cell.length_a   1.000
_cell.length_b   1.000
_cell.length_c   1.000
_cell.angle_alpha   90.00
_cell.angle_beta   90.00
_cell.angle_gamma   90.00
#
_symmetry.space_group_name_H-M   'P 1'
#
loop_
_entity.id
_entity.type
_entity.pdbx_description
1 polymer ?
#
loop_
_entity_poly.entity_id
_entity_poly.type
_entity_poly.pdbx_seq_one_letter_code
_entity_poly.pdbx_strand_id
1 'polypeptide(L)'
;YFVGGSNAVTASGEILNADGGGNRVAAYAYGAGKLFLVAGVNKIVPDIAAAFERLRNVAAVEECRDLGASTPCALTGRCDNAACRRADRQCGKVLIIENERIAGRICVVMIGEELGY
;
A
#
# COMPACT_ATOMS: atom_id res chain seq x y z
N TYR A 1 14.89 0.90 -12.97
CA TYR A 1 14.71 0.73 -11.52
C TYR A 1 13.54 1.60 -11.07
N PHE A 2 12.73 1.16 -10.11
CA PHE A 2 11.66 1.94 -9.48
C PHE A 2 11.83 1.89 -7.97
N VAL A 3 11.61 3.01 -7.30
CA VAL A 3 11.67 3.11 -5.83
C VAL A 3 10.31 3.60 -5.34
N GLY A 4 9.77 2.93 -4.34
CA GLY A 4 8.52 3.35 -3.72
C GLY A 4 8.38 2.81 -2.31
N GLY A 5 7.24 3.13 -1.68
CA GLY A 5 6.88 2.59 -0.37
C GLY A 5 5.99 1.36 -0.49
N SER A 6 5.83 0.66 0.64
CA SER A 6 4.77 -0.34 0.83
C SER A 6 3.64 0.21 1.71
N ASN A 7 2.40 -0.26 1.51
CA ASN A 7 1.30 0.01 2.46
C ASN A 7 1.30 -0.98 3.62
N ALA A 8 1.70 -2.24 3.40
CA ALA A 8 1.88 -3.24 4.44
C ALA A 8 2.80 -4.37 3.96
N VAL A 9 3.51 -4.99 4.90
CA VAL A 9 4.26 -6.24 4.71
C VAL A 9 3.86 -7.19 5.82
N THR A 10 3.39 -8.38 5.48
CA THR A 10 2.99 -9.37 6.49
C THR A 10 4.22 -10.05 7.10
N ALA A 11 4.06 -10.68 8.27
CA ALA A 11 5.11 -11.50 8.89
C ALA A 11 5.50 -12.72 8.04
N SER A 12 4.60 -13.20 7.17
CA SER A 12 4.84 -14.26 6.18
C SER A 12 5.47 -13.77 4.87
N GLY A 13 5.61 -12.45 4.67
CA GLY A 13 6.33 -11.85 3.55
C GLY A 13 5.48 -11.40 2.36
N GLU A 14 4.14 -11.49 2.45
CA GLU A 14 3.26 -10.86 1.47
C GLU A 14 3.33 -9.34 1.54
N ILE A 15 3.32 -8.69 0.38
CA ILE A 15 3.42 -7.24 0.26
C ILE A 15 2.10 -6.71 -0.32
N LEU A 16 1.43 -5.83 0.42
CA LEU A 16 0.15 -5.25 0.01
C LEU A 16 0.32 -3.76 -0.30
N ASN A 17 -0.14 -3.36 -1.48
CA ASN A 17 -0.02 -2.02 -2.01
C ASN A 17 -1.32 -1.55 -2.65
N ALA A 18 -1.61 -0.26 -2.59
CA ALA A 18 -2.75 0.32 -3.27
C ALA A 18 -2.44 1.63 -3.99
N ASP A 19 -3.26 1.91 -5.00
CA ASP A 19 -3.16 3.07 -5.84
C ASP A 19 -4.54 3.41 -6.45
N GLY A 20 -4.86 4.70 -6.59
CA GLY A 20 -6.07 5.16 -7.24
C GLY A 20 -5.96 4.99 -8.76
N GLY A 21 -4.91 5.56 -9.34
CA GLY A 21 -4.62 5.54 -10.78
C GLY A 21 -4.06 4.19 -11.23
N GLY A 22 -3.26 3.54 -10.40
CA GLY A 22 -2.62 2.25 -10.70
C GLY A 22 -1.19 2.38 -11.23
N ASN A 23 -0.68 3.60 -11.35
CA ASN A 23 0.63 3.90 -11.92
C ASN A 23 1.78 3.28 -11.11
N ARG A 24 1.72 3.30 -9.77
CA ARG A 24 2.71 2.66 -8.90
C ARG A 24 2.60 1.14 -8.95
N VAL A 25 1.40 0.61 -8.75
CA VAL A 25 1.19 -0.85 -8.69
C VAL A 25 1.44 -1.54 -10.03
N ALA A 26 1.30 -0.86 -11.18
CA ALA A 26 1.71 -1.38 -12.48
C ALA A 26 3.23 -1.61 -12.54
N ALA A 27 4.03 -0.67 -12.03
CA ALA A 27 5.47 -0.83 -11.91
C ALA A 27 5.83 -1.96 -10.93
N TYR A 28 5.08 -2.08 -9.84
CA TYR A 28 5.33 -3.11 -8.82
C TYR A 28 5.04 -4.51 -9.37
N ALA A 29 3.89 -4.70 -10.00
CA ALA A 29 3.46 -5.98 -10.55
C ALA A 29 4.43 -6.49 -11.62
N TYR A 30 4.80 -5.64 -12.60
CA TYR A 30 5.67 -6.07 -13.70
C TYR A 30 6.57 -4.96 -14.27
N GLY A 31 6.08 -3.72 -14.37
CA GLY A 31 6.73 -2.70 -15.20
C GLY A 31 8.15 -2.32 -14.80
N ALA A 32 8.53 -2.47 -13.52
CA ALA A 32 9.88 -2.20 -13.06
C ALA A 32 10.78 -3.44 -13.21
N GLY A 33 11.86 -3.31 -14.00
CA GLY A 33 12.88 -4.37 -14.10
C GLY A 33 13.62 -4.67 -12.79
N LYS A 34 13.70 -3.69 -11.88
CA LYS A 34 14.09 -3.84 -10.47
C LYS A 34 13.27 -2.86 -9.62
N LEU A 35 12.74 -3.35 -8.51
CA LEU A 35 11.86 -2.63 -7.59
C LEU A 35 12.48 -2.62 -6.18
N PHE A 36 12.65 -1.43 -5.63
CA PHE A 36 13.00 -1.23 -4.22
C PHE A 36 11.79 -0.69 -3.48
N LEU A 37 11.32 -1.45 -2.49
CA LEU A 37 10.24 -1.03 -1.59
C LEU A 37 10.84 -0.67 -0.24
N VAL A 38 10.78 0.61 0.12
CA VAL A 38 11.30 1.12 1.38
C VAL A 38 10.14 1.32 2.35
N ALA A 39 10.20 0.69 3.52
CA ALA A 39 9.14 0.73 4.51
C ALA A 39 9.70 0.77 5.93
N GLY A 40 9.03 1.52 6.82
CA GLY A 40 9.31 1.48 8.25
C GLY A 40 8.76 0.21 8.90
N VAL A 41 9.25 -0.13 10.10
CA VAL A 41 8.77 -1.27 10.89
C VAL A 41 7.30 -1.17 11.27
N ASN A 42 6.74 0.05 11.31
CA ASN A 42 5.30 0.32 11.49
C ASN A 42 4.41 -0.23 10.36
N LYS A 43 5.00 -0.79 9.29
CA LYS A 43 4.29 -1.40 8.17
C LYS A 43 4.24 -2.93 8.24
N ILE A 44 4.87 -3.54 9.25
CA ILE A 44 4.82 -4.98 9.49
C ILE A 44 3.49 -5.32 10.17
N VAL A 45 2.77 -6.30 9.63
CA VAL A 45 1.48 -6.77 10.14
C VAL A 45 1.46 -8.30 10.25
N PRO A 46 0.60 -8.91 11.07
CA PRO A 46 0.61 -10.36 11.25
C PRO A 46 0.20 -11.13 9.98
N ASP A 47 -0.81 -10.64 9.25
CA ASP A 47 -1.41 -11.35 8.11
C ASP A 47 -2.04 -10.41 7.08
N ILE A 48 -2.59 -10.97 6.00
CA ILE A 48 -3.21 -10.19 4.92
C ILE A 48 -4.50 -9.47 5.35
N ALA A 49 -5.23 -9.99 6.34
CA ALA A 49 -6.43 -9.33 6.86
C ALA A 49 -6.04 -8.05 7.61
N ALA A 50 -5.03 -8.13 8.48
CA ALA A 50 -4.43 -6.98 9.15
C ALA A 50 -3.79 -6.00 8.16
N ALA A 51 -3.21 -6.48 7.06
CA ALA A 51 -2.70 -5.64 5.97
C ALA A 51 -3.82 -4.81 5.32
N PHE A 52 -4.98 -5.41 5.07
CA PHE A 52 -6.15 -4.66 4.56
C PHE A 52 -6.70 -3.67 5.57
N GLU A 53 -6.75 -4.03 6.86
CA GLU A 53 -7.18 -3.11 7.93
C GLU A 53 -6.25 -1.89 8.00
N ARG A 54 -4.93 -2.10 8.02
CA ARG A 54 -3.94 -1.02 7.97
C ARG A 54 -4.07 -0.18 6.70
N LEU A 55 -4.17 -0.82 5.52
CA LEU A 55 -4.33 -0.11 4.26
C LEU A 55 -5.55 0.82 4.30
N ARG A 56 -6.68 0.33 4.80
CA ARG A 56 -7.96 1.03 4.73
C ARG A 56 -8.11 2.09 5.81
N ASN A 57 -7.67 1.80 7.04
CA ASN A 57 -7.94 2.61 8.22
C ASN A 57 -6.74 3.42 8.71
N VAL A 58 -5.55 3.22 8.12
CA VAL A 58 -4.38 4.07 8.37
C VAL A 58 -3.95 4.70 7.06
N ALA A 59 -3.49 3.89 6.10
CA ALA A 59 -2.84 4.42 4.92
C ALA A 59 -3.76 5.23 4.00
N ALA A 60 -4.94 4.72 3.70
CA ALA A 60 -5.91 5.42 2.86
C ALA A 60 -6.55 6.61 3.59
N VAL A 61 -6.62 6.59 4.93
CA VAL A 61 -7.16 7.70 5.71
C VAL A 61 -6.23 8.90 5.59
N GLU A 62 -4.94 8.71 5.90
CA GLU A 62 -3.94 9.78 5.88
C GLU A 62 -3.72 10.29 4.44
N GLU A 63 -3.52 9.40 3.45
CA GLU A 63 -3.36 9.82 2.05
C GLU A 63 -4.56 10.63 1.53
N CYS A 64 -5.79 10.18 1.82
CA CYS A 64 -6.97 10.88 1.33
C CYS A 64 -7.18 12.23 2.05
N ARG A 65 -6.74 12.36 3.32
CA ARG A 65 -6.75 13.64 4.04
C ARG A 65 -5.75 14.62 3.46
N ASP A 66 -4.52 14.15 3.23
CA ASP A 66 -3.44 14.97 2.66
C ASP A 66 -3.81 15.53 1.28
N LEU A 67 -4.53 14.73 0.49
CA LEU A 67 -5.02 15.13 -0.84
C LEU A 67 -6.33 15.93 -0.80
N GLY A 68 -6.92 16.17 0.37
CA GLY A 68 -8.20 16.87 0.50
C GLY A 68 -9.37 16.15 -0.16
N ALA A 69 -9.33 14.82 -0.23
CA ALA A 69 -10.36 14.01 -0.88
C ALA A 69 -11.67 13.99 -0.08
N SER A 70 -12.78 13.80 -0.77
CA SER A 70 -14.14 13.72 -0.21
C SER A 70 -14.56 12.29 0.16
N THR A 71 -13.59 11.39 0.31
CA THR A 71 -13.83 9.97 0.58
C THR A 71 -14.31 9.72 2.02
N PRO A 72 -15.05 8.63 2.29
CA PRO A 72 -15.50 8.32 3.65
C PRO A 72 -14.34 8.25 4.66
N CYS A 73 -13.20 7.68 4.26
CA CYS A 73 -12.01 7.59 5.12
C CYS A 73 -11.41 8.96 5.44
N ALA A 74 -11.36 9.89 4.49
CA ALA A 74 -10.89 11.25 4.75
C ALA A 74 -11.80 11.99 5.74
N LEU A 75 -13.12 11.90 5.52
CA LEU A 75 -14.12 12.64 6.28
C LEU A 75 -14.35 12.10 7.69
N THR A 76 -14.34 10.77 7.86
CA THR A 76 -14.73 10.12 9.12
C THR A 76 -13.57 9.50 9.87
N GLY A 77 -12.40 9.37 9.24
CA GLY A 77 -11.27 8.61 9.79
C GLY A 77 -11.45 7.09 9.73
N ARG A 78 -12.54 6.59 9.13
CA ARG A 78 -12.82 5.16 9.00
C ARG A 78 -13.18 4.79 7.57
N CYS A 79 -12.65 3.68 7.08
CA CYS A 79 -12.98 3.21 5.75
C CYS A 79 -14.39 2.61 5.70
N ASP A 80 -15.15 3.06 4.71
CA ASP A 80 -16.30 2.31 4.19
C ASP A 80 -15.96 1.83 2.78
N ASN A 81 -15.31 0.67 2.69
CA ASN A 81 -14.91 0.11 1.40
C ASN A 81 -16.11 -0.27 0.53
N ALA A 82 -17.26 -0.59 1.13
CA ALA A 82 -18.47 -0.96 0.41
C ALA A 82 -19.07 0.26 -0.30
N ALA A 83 -19.19 1.40 0.40
CA ALA A 83 -19.76 2.63 -0.13
C ALA A 83 -18.76 3.52 -0.89
N CYS A 84 -17.44 3.34 -0.72
CA CYS A 84 -16.44 4.18 -1.37
C CYS A 84 -16.30 3.85 -2.87
N ARG A 85 -17.07 4.56 -3.70
CA ARG A 85 -17.08 4.49 -5.18
C ARG A 85 -16.79 5.84 -5.84
N ARG A 86 -16.26 6.80 -5.08
CA ARG A 86 -15.93 8.13 -5.60
C ARG A 86 -14.72 8.10 -6.53
N ALA A 87 -14.66 9.06 -7.45
CA ALA A 87 -13.55 9.20 -8.39
C ALA A 87 -12.22 9.57 -7.71
N ASP A 88 -12.27 10.20 -6.53
CA ASP A 88 -11.11 10.61 -5.73
C ASP A 88 -10.59 9.51 -4.78
N ARG A 89 -11.08 8.27 -4.91
CA ARG A 89 -10.61 7.12 -4.13
C ARG A 89 -9.16 6.75 -4.46
N GLN A 90 -8.28 6.81 -3.46
CA GLN A 90 -6.86 6.50 -3.60
C GLN A 90 -6.48 5.02 -3.40
N CYS A 91 -7.35 4.21 -2.79
CA CYS A 91 -7.16 2.76 -2.66
C CYS A 91 -8.03 1.99 -3.65
N GLY A 92 -8.10 2.47 -4.91
CA GLY A 92 -8.98 1.95 -5.95
C GLY A 92 -8.53 0.63 -6.55
N LYS A 93 -7.22 0.42 -6.63
CA LYS A 93 -6.57 -0.81 -7.12
C LYS A 93 -5.66 -1.32 -6.02
N VAL A 94 -5.75 -2.62 -5.74
CA VAL A 94 -4.92 -3.27 -4.72
C VAL A 94 -4.10 -4.36 -5.41
N LEU A 95 -2.80 -4.37 -5.12
CA LEU A 95 -1.88 -5.41 -5.52
C LEU A 95 -1.39 -6.13 -4.26
N ILE A 96 -1.55 -7.44 -4.26
CA ILE A 96 -0.91 -8.34 -3.30
C ILE A 96 0.20 -9.07 -4.05
N ILE A 97 1.42 -9.01 -3.51
CA ILE A 97 2.57 -9.73 -4.03
C ILE A 97 2.84 -10.87 -3.06
N GLU A 98 2.48 -12.08 -3.46
CA GLU A 98 2.71 -13.32 -2.70
C GLU A 98 4.06 -13.95 -3.05
N ASN A 99 4.52 -13.76 -4.29
CA ASN A 99 5.79 -14.30 -4.77
C ASN A 99 6.31 -13.52 -5.99
N GLU A 100 7.62 -13.47 -6.16
CA GLU A 100 8.29 -12.94 -7.36
C GLU A 100 9.11 -14.06 -8.02
N ARG A 101 8.82 -14.33 -9.29
CA ARG A 101 9.48 -15.39 -10.06
C ARG A 101 10.88 -14.99 -10.55
N ILE A 102 11.14 -13.69 -10.69
CA ILE A 102 12.42 -13.17 -11.17
C ILE A 102 13.32 -12.87 -9.96
N ALA A 103 14.28 -13.75 -9.71
CA ALA A 103 15.22 -13.61 -8.60
C ALA A 103 15.88 -12.22 -8.58
N GLY A 104 15.84 -11.56 -7.41
CA GLY A 104 16.47 -10.26 -7.20
C GLY A 104 15.77 -9.07 -7.88
N ARG A 105 14.58 -9.25 -8.46
CA ARG A 105 13.78 -8.15 -9.02
C ARG A 105 13.20 -7.25 -7.93
N ILE A 106 12.60 -7.83 -6.90
CA ILE A 106 12.00 -7.08 -5.78
C ILE A 106 12.91 -7.16 -4.56
N CYS A 107 13.23 -6.01 -3.98
CA CYS A 107 13.98 -5.88 -2.74
C CYS A 107 13.19 -4.99 -1.78
N VAL A 108 12.82 -5.54 -0.62
CA VAL A 108 12.19 -4.80 0.47
C VAL A 108 13.28 -4.34 1.44
N VAL A 109 13.37 -3.04 1.65
CA VAL A 109 14.30 -2.42 2.60
C VAL A 109 13.50 -1.97 3.80
N MET A 110 13.66 -2.67 4.91
CA MET A 110 13.00 -2.35 6.17
C MET A 110 13.87 -1.39 6.97
N ILE A 111 13.31 -0.25 7.33
CA ILE A 111 13.94 0.74 8.20
C ILE A 111 13.42 0.54 9.61
N GLY A 112 14.34 0.47 10.59
CA GLY A 112 14.04 0.24 12.01
C GLY A 112 13.26 1.35 12.73
N GLU A 113 12.69 2.29 11.98
CA GLU A 113 11.96 3.45 12.48
C GLU A 113 10.53 3.46 11.90
N GLU A 114 9.64 4.24 12.52
CA GLU A 114 8.31 4.46 11.98
C GLU A 114 8.39 5.49 10.84
N LEU A 115 8.04 5.06 9.62
CA LEU A 115 8.13 5.90 8.43
C LEU A 115 6.80 5.97 7.68
N GLY A 116 6.42 7.19 7.31
CA GLY A 116 5.11 7.48 6.72
C GLY A 116 4.00 7.06 7.66
N TYR A 117 2.85 6.72 7.06
CA TYR A 117 1.67 6.24 7.77
C TYR A 117 1.42 4.75 7.53
#